data_AF-A0A963PUV3-F1
#
_entry.id   AF-A0A963PUV3-F1
#
_cell.length_a   1.000
_cell.length_b   1.000
_cell.length_c   1.000
_cell.angle_alpha   90.00
_cell.angle_beta   90.00
_cell.angle_gamma   90.00
#
_symmetry.space_group_name_H-M   'P 1'
#
loop_
_entity.id
_entity.type
_entity.pdbx_description
1 polymer ?
#
loop_
_entity_poly.entity_id
_entity_poly.type
_entity_poly.pdbx_seq_one_letter_code
_entity_poly.pdbx_strand_id
1 'polypeptide(L)' 'MSDWYAISNADAIPTPTVLVYPDRVEQNLKRMVAMAGGAERLRPHVKTHKLPQIIALKRKAGIHKFKVST' A
#
# COMPACT_ATOMS: atom_id res chain seq x y z
N MET A 1 -10.18 -1.35 -24.01
CA MET A 1 -10.04 -1.78 -22.59
C MET A 1 -9.73 -0.54 -21.79
N SER A 2 -10.41 -0.29 -20.67
CA SER A 2 -10.06 0.85 -19.81
C SER A 2 -8.77 0.53 -19.05
N ASP A 3 -7.90 1.53 -18.90
CA ASP A 3 -6.68 1.38 -18.12
C ASP A 3 -7.02 1.12 -16.65
N TRP A 4 -6.20 0.30 -15.98
CA TRP A 4 -6.42 -0.11 -14.58
C TRP A 4 -6.36 1.05 -13.58
N TYR A 5 -5.75 2.18 -13.98
CA TYR A 5 -5.60 3.38 -13.16
C TYR A 5 -6.64 4.45 -13.47
N ALA A 6 -7.54 4.22 -14.44
CA ALA A 6 -8.57 5.21 -14.76
C ALA A 6 -9.61 5.27 -13.64
N ILE A 7 -9.96 6.50 -13.23
CA ILE A 7 -11.05 6.77 -12.28
C ILE A 7 -12.17 7.52 -12.99
N SER A 8 -13.42 7.23 -12.64
CA SER A 8 -14.60 7.76 -13.35
C SER A 8 -14.89 9.23 -13.07
N ASN A 9 -14.33 9.79 -11.99
CA ASN A 9 -14.63 11.13 -11.51
C ASN A 9 -13.38 12.03 -11.43
N ALA A 10 -12.41 11.84 -12.32
CA ALA A 10 -11.14 12.58 -12.31
C ALA A 10 -11.35 14.10 -12.27
N ASP A 11 -12.30 14.64 -13.04
CA ASP A 11 -12.60 16.07 -13.13
C ASP A 11 -13.11 16.67 -11.80
N ALA A 12 -13.61 15.83 -10.89
CA ALA A 12 -14.08 16.27 -9.57
C ALA A 12 -12.97 16.29 -8.51
N ILE A 13 -11.74 15.85 -8.84
CA ILE A 13 -10.62 15.78 -7.90
C ILE A 13 -9.66 16.96 -8.13
N PRO A 14 -9.43 17.82 -7.13
CA PRO A 14 -8.47 18.91 -7.25
C PRO A 14 -7.06 18.40 -7.58
N THR A 15 -6.40 19.06 -8.52
CA THR A 15 -5.01 18.76 -8.90
C THR A 15 -4.06 19.80 -8.30
N PRO A 16 -2.88 19.40 -7.75
CA PRO A 16 -2.31 18.06 -7.74
C PRO A 16 -2.81 17.18 -6.58
N THR A 17 -3.16 15.93 -6.89
CA THR A 17 -3.49 14.90 -5.91
C THR A 17 -2.78 13.59 -6.25
N VAL A 18 -2.18 12.94 -5.24
CA VAL A 18 -1.60 11.60 -5.39
C VAL A 18 -2.67 10.55 -5.07
N LEU A 19 -2.95 9.68 -6.03
CA LEU A 19 -3.89 8.57 -5.85
C LEU A 19 -3.17 7.30 -5.40
N VAL A 20 -3.76 6.62 -4.42
CA VAL A 20 -3.29 5.31 -3.93
C VAL A 20 -4.42 4.31 -4.09
N TYR A 21 -4.16 3.21 -4.79
CA TYR A 21 -5.14 2.15 -5.08
C TYR A 21 -5.02 1.02 -4.05
N PRO A 22 -5.97 0.86 -3.10
CA PRO A 22 -5.86 -0.12 -2.02
C PRO A 22 -5.68 -1.56 -2.52
N ASP A 23 -6.40 -1.95 -3.57
CA ASP A 23 -6.31 -3.30 -4.14
C ASP A 23 -4.90 -3.62 -4.67
N ARG A 24 -4.24 -2.62 -5.24
CA ARG A 24 -2.86 -2.74 -5.73
C ARG A 24 -1.88 -2.83 -4.57
N VAL A 25 -2.13 -2.09 -3.49
CA VAL A 25 -1.35 -2.22 -2.24
C VAL A 25 -1.50 -3.62 -1.66
N GLU A 26 -2.71 -4.15 -1.56
CA GLU A 26 -2.95 -5.52 -1.07
C GLU A 26 -2.25 -6.57 -1.95
N GLN A 27 -2.32 -6.43 -3.28
CA GLN A 27 -1.59 -7.31 -4.21
C GLN A 27 -0.07 -7.23 -4.01
N ASN A 28 0.48 -6.03 -3.79
CA ASN A 28 1.90 -5.84 -3.47
C ASN A 28 2.29 -6.52 -2.15
N LEU A 29 1.45 -6.39 -1.12
CA LEU A 29 1.69 -7.03 0.18
C LEU A 29 1.67 -8.56 0.08
N LYS A 30 0.70 -9.14 -0.63
CA LYS A 30 0.63 -10.60 -0.87
C LYS A 30 1.91 -11.11 -1.54
N ARG A 31 2.37 -10.41 -2.58
CA ARG A 31 3.62 -10.75 -3.27
C ARG A 31 4.83 -10.63 -2.34
N MET A 32 4.94 -9.55 -1.58
CA MET A 32 6.03 -9.33 -0.63
C MET A 32 6.08 -10.42 0.45
N VAL A 33 4.92 -10.83 0.98
CA VAL A 33 4.82 -11.91 1.97
C VAL A 33 5.25 -13.25 1.36
N ALA A 34 4.78 -13.58 0.15
CA ALA A 34 5.18 -14.80 -0.55
C ALA A 34 6.69 -14.83 -0.82
N MET A 35 7.26 -13.73 -1.29
CA MET A 35 8.70 -13.61 -1.54
C MET A 35 9.55 -13.76 -0.27
N ALA A 36 9.06 -13.25 0.86
CA ALA A 36 9.76 -13.36 2.14
C ALA A 36 9.58 -14.73 2.82
N GLY A 37 8.64 -15.56 2.34
CA GLY A 37 8.30 -16.84 2.95
C GLY A 37 7.52 -16.73 4.27
N GLY A 38 6.85 -15.59 4.50
CA GLY A 38 6.10 -15.33 5.74
C GLY A 38 6.07 -13.85 6.15
N ALA A 39 4.96 -13.42 6.74
CA ALA A 39 4.75 -12.02 7.14
C ALA A 39 5.58 -11.64 8.37
N GLU A 40 5.87 -12.59 9.24
CA GLU A 40 6.68 -12.46 10.44
C GLU A 40 8.16 -12.14 10.14
N ARG A 41 8.63 -12.46 8.93
CA ARG A 41 9.99 -12.15 8.45
C ARG A 41 10.14 -10.72 7.93
N LEU A 42 9.02 -10.01 7.75
CA LEU A 42 9.01 -8.67 7.20
C LEU A 42 9.09 -7.59 8.28
N ARG A 43 9.90 -6.55 8.01
CA ARG A 43 9.92 -5.29 8.75
C ARG A 43 9.94 -4.10 7.78
N PRO A 44 8.87 -3.89 6.99
CA PRO A 44 8.86 -2.89 5.93
C PRO A 44 8.97 -1.48 6.53
N HIS A 45 9.64 -0.61 5.77
CA HIS A 45 9.80 0.78 6.14
C HIS A 45 8.51 1.58 5.89
N VAL A 46 8.18 2.52 6.78
CA VAL A 46 6.96 3.36 6.69
C VAL A 46 7.21 4.66 5.91
N LYS A 47 8.46 5.16 5.91
CA LYS A 47 8.89 6.42 5.27
C LYS A 47 8.29 6.75 3.91
N THR A 48 8.04 5.75 3.07
CA THR A 48 7.56 5.94 1.70
C THR A 48 6.16 6.54 1.68
N HIS A 49 5.29 6.15 2.61
CA HIS A 49 3.90 6.60 2.60
C HIS A 49 3.56 7.45 3.82
N LYS A 50 4.08 7.12 5.02
CA LYS A 50 3.69 7.75 6.30
C LYS A 50 2.16 7.79 6.55
N LEU A 51 1.38 7.01 5.79
CA LEU A 51 -0.09 6.88 5.88
C LEU A 51 -0.52 5.74 6.83
N PRO A 52 -1.36 6.00 7.85
CA PRO A 52 -1.87 4.95 8.75
C PRO A 52 -2.79 3.94 8.06
N GLN A 53 -3.50 4.34 6.99
CA GLN A 53 -4.36 3.45 6.22
C GLN A 53 -3.57 2.29 5.60
N ILE A 54 -2.35 2.59 5.11
CA ILE A 54 -1.45 1.56 4.56
C ILE A 54 -0.84 0.69 5.65
N ILE A 55 -0.63 1.23 6.86
CA ILE A 55 -0.22 0.43 8.02
C ILE A 55 -1.33 -0.55 8.40
N ALA A 56 -2.61 -0.14 8.36
CA ALA A 56 -3.74 -1.03 8.61
C ALA A 56 -3.79 -2.18 7.59
N LEU A 57 -3.56 -1.90 6.31
CA LEU A 57 -3.46 -2.95 5.27
C LEU A 57 -2.28 -3.91 5.54
N LYS A 58 -1.12 -3.39 5.95
CA LYS A 58 0.04 -4.23 6.34
C LYS A 58 -0.29 -5.14 7.52
N ARG A 59 -0.98 -4.62 8.55
CA ARG A 59 -1.44 -5.41 9.70
C ARG A 59 -2.44 -6.48 9.30
N LYS A 60 -3.39 -6.18 8.42
CA LYS A 60 -4.34 -7.16 7.85
C LYS A 60 -3.63 -8.28 7.10
N ALA A 61 -2.49 -7.98 6.47
CA ALA A 61 -1.62 -8.95 5.82
C ALA A 61 -0.68 -9.72 6.78
N GLY A 62 -0.85 -9.58 8.11
CA GLY A 62 -0.06 -10.27 9.13
C GLY A 62 1.30 -9.62 9.45
N ILE A 63 1.60 -8.43 8.92
CA ILE A 63 2.86 -7.73 9.18
C ILE A 63 2.70 -6.83 10.40
N HIS A 64 3.48 -7.11 11.45
CA HIS A 64 3.39 -6.39 12.72
C HIS A 64 4.68 -5.66 13.13
N LYS A 65 5.76 -5.78 12.35
CA LYS A 65 7.04 -5.12 12.60
C LYS A 65 7.25 -4.03 11.55
N PHE A 66 7.66 -2.84 11.97
CA PHE A 66 7.86 -1.71 11.05
C PHE A 66 9.16 -0.99 11.36
N LYS A 67 9.80 -0.44 10.32
CA LYS A 67 10.91 0.51 10.46
C LYS A 67 10.41 1.91 10.12
N VAL A 68 10.86 2.91 10.87
CA VAL A 68 10.45 4.32 10.70
C VAL A 68 11.67 5.20 10.46
N SER A 69 11.43 6.34 9.82
CA SER A 69 12.33 7.49 9.75
C SER A 69 11.45 8.73 9.80
N THR A 70 11.94 9.78 10.46
CA THR A 70 11.21 11.04 10.64
C THR A 70 10.87 11.72 9.34
#